data_AF-A0A2V4BQ98-F1
#
_entry.id   AF-A0A2V4BQ98-F1
#
_cell.length_a   1.000
_cell.length_b   1.000
_cell.length_c   1.000
_cell.angle_alpha   90.00
_cell.angle_beta   90.00
_cell.angle_gamma   90.00
#
_symmetry.space_group_name_H-M   'P 1'
#
loop_
_entity.id
_entity.type
_entity.pdbx_description
1 polymer ?
#
loop_
_entity_poly.entity_id
_entity_poly.type
_entity_poly.pdbx_seq_one_letter_code
_entity_poly.pdbx_strand_id
1 'polypeptide(L)'
;MINVHNNSGNTIDVAVNKWASDGDTSFFTIKNGGTEKWHRGDVNGFVMAIKFDRHLTRRYYVKADSVINVEPLNVVLDGGNTINPVG
;
A
#
# COMPACT_ATOMS: atom_id res chain seq x y z
N MET A 1 -12.70 -0.40 2.43
CA MET A 1 -11.77 0.71 2.15
C MET A 1 -10.37 0.25 2.52
N ILE A 2 -9.38 0.51 1.66
CA ILE A 2 -7.99 0.12 1.93
C ILE A 2 -7.37 1.18 2.83
N ASN A 3 -6.80 0.76 3.95
CA ASN A 3 -6.10 1.65 4.87
C ASN A 3 -4.62 1.29 4.87
N VAL A 4 -3.73 2.28 4.71
CA VAL A 4 -2.28 2.06 4.79
C VAL A 4 -1.71 2.97 5.86
N HIS A 5 -1.13 2.37 6.88
CA HIS A 5 -0.45 3.04 7.96
C HIS A 5 1.06 2.83 7.85
N ASN A 6 1.82 3.91 8.04
CA ASN A 6 3.27 3.86 7.93
C ASN A 6 3.92 3.93 9.32
N ASN A 7 4.41 2.80 9.80
CA ASN A 7 5.20 2.62 11.03
C ASN A 7 6.69 2.39 10.76
N SER A 8 7.14 2.55 9.51
CA SER A 8 8.46 2.08 9.08
C SER A 8 9.63 2.89 9.64
N GLY A 9 9.37 4.03 10.28
CA GLY A 9 10.37 5.01 10.67
C GLY A 9 10.82 5.93 9.53
N ASN A 10 10.40 5.66 8.29
CA ASN A 10 10.76 6.42 7.09
C ASN A 10 9.52 6.98 6.40
N THR A 11 9.70 7.92 5.46
CA THR A 11 8.64 8.31 4.53
C THR A 11 8.55 7.29 3.41
N ILE A 12 7.33 6.87 3.06
CA ILE A 12 7.07 5.93 1.96
C ILE A 12 6.16 6.59 0.92
N ASP A 13 6.21 6.10 -0.31
CA ASP A 13 5.21 6.45 -1.32
C ASP A 13 4.37 5.23 -1.70
N VAL A 14 3.05 5.39 -1.73
CA VAL A 14 2.11 4.29 -1.97
C VAL A 14 1.18 4.63 -3.13
N ALA A 15 1.01 3.68 -4.04
CA ALA A 15 0.02 3.74 -5.11
C ALA A 15 -0.83 2.47 -5.10
N VAL A 16 -2.14 2.59 -5.31
CA VAL A 16 -3.05 1.44 -5.44
C VAL A 16 -3.73 1.51 -6.80
N ASN A 17 -3.61 0.44 -7.59
CA ASN A 17 -4.22 0.40 -8.92
C ASN A 17 -5.75 0.56 -8.84
N LYS A 18 -6.35 0.85 -10.00
CA LYS A 18 -7.79 0.85 -10.21
C LYS A 18 -8.06 0.08 -11.49
N TRP A 19 -9.06 -0.80 -11.49
CA TRP A 19 -9.43 -1.60 -12.67
C TRP A 19 -10.23 -0.80 -13.72
N ALA A 20 -10.30 0.52 -13.61
CA ALA A 20 -10.98 1.40 -14.56
C ALA A 20 -9.95 2.20 -15.38
N SER A 21 -10.31 2.52 -16.61
CA SER A 21 -9.53 3.33 -17.56
C SER A 21 -9.24 4.76 -17.10
N ASP A 22 -9.93 5.25 -16.06
CA ASP A 22 -9.73 6.57 -15.46
C ASP A 22 -9.57 6.50 -13.94
N GLY A 23 -8.46 7.05 -13.45
CA GLY A 23 -8.16 7.24 -12.04
C GLY A 23 -6.67 7.45 -11.82
N ASP A 24 -6.34 8.49 -11.05
CA ASP A 24 -4.96 8.81 -10.73
C ASP A 24 -4.30 7.66 -9.93
N THR A 25 -3.40 6.92 -10.58
CA THR A 25 -2.51 5.92 -9.95
C THR A 25 -1.24 6.58 -9.41
N SER A 26 -1.30 7.89 -9.13
CA SER A 26 -0.19 8.61 -8.52
C SER A 26 0.21 8.00 -7.19
N PHE A 27 1.50 8.14 -6.92
CA PHE A 27 2.08 7.82 -5.65
C PHE A 27 1.68 8.89 -4.63
N PHE A 28 1.16 8.46 -3.49
CA PHE A 28 0.86 9.31 -2.35
C PHE A 28 1.93 9.11 -1.29
N THR A 29 2.53 10.21 -0.85
CA THR A 29 3.57 10.20 0.17
C THR A 29 2.97 10.11 1.57
N ILE A 30 3.33 9.05 2.30
CA ILE A 30 2.94 8.84 3.69
C ILE A 30 4.17 9.02 4.58
N LYS A 31 4.18 10.08 5.40
CA LYS A 31 5.22 10.27 6.42
C LYS A 31 5.11 9.19 7.51
N ASN A 32 6.19 8.98 8.26
CA ASN A 32 6.14 8.10 9.43
C ASN A 32 5.03 8.53 10.41
N GLY A 33 4.25 7.57 10.91
CA GLY A 33 3.04 7.77 11.71
C GLY A 33 1.80 8.20 10.90
N GLY A 34 1.94 8.43 9.60
CA GLY A 34 0.86 8.85 8.71
C GLY A 34 -0.05 7.69 8.29
N THR A 35 -1.25 8.04 7.83
CA THR A 35 -2.23 7.08 7.30
C THR A 35 -2.86 7.65 6.04
N GLU A 36 -2.96 6.82 5.00
CA GLU A 36 -3.71 7.14 3.78
C GLU A 36 -4.78 6.08 3.50
N LYS A 37 -5.80 6.49 2.76
CA LYS A 37 -7.02 5.69 2.54
C LYS A 37 -7.41 5.70 1.07
N TRP A 38 -7.68 4.52 0.52
CA TRP A 38 -8.18 4.37 -0.84
C TRP A 38 -9.58 3.77 -0.85
N HIS A 39 -10.51 4.51 -1.44
CA HIS A 39 -11.82 3.99 -1.81
C HIS A 39 -11.66 3.15 -3.08
N ARG A 40 -11.75 1.83 -2.90
CA ARG A 40 -11.73 0.82 -3.95
C ARG A 40 -12.89 -0.14 -3.65
N GLY A 41 -13.91 -0.11 -4.49
CA GLY A 41 -15.17 -0.84 -4.25
C GLY A 41 -15.35 -2.10 -5.11
N ASP A 42 -14.31 -2.51 -5.83
CA ASP A 42 -14.37 -3.71 -6.67
C ASP A 42 -14.22 -4.97 -5.82
N VAL A 43 -14.89 -6.04 -6.25
CA VAL A 43 -14.81 -7.39 -5.66
C VAL A 43 -13.46 -8.03 -5.93
N ASN A 44 -12.81 -7.65 -7.03
CA ASN A 44 -11.47 -8.11 -7.34
C ASN A 44 -10.44 -7.41 -6.44
N GLY A 45 -9.39 -8.14 -6.04
CA GLY A 45 -8.28 -7.52 -5.34
C GLY A 45 -7.47 -6.56 -6.21
N PHE A 46 -6.62 -5.80 -5.56
CA PHE A 46 -5.85 -4.70 -6.10
C PHE A 46 -4.35 -4.98 -5.97
N VAL A 47 -3.56 -4.31 -6.79
CA VAL A 47 -2.11 -4.26 -6.67
C VAL A 47 -1.74 -2.92 -6.05
N MET A 48 -1.12 -2.99 -4.87
CA MET A 48 -0.54 -1.85 -4.18
C MET A 48 0.97 -1.85 -4.40
N ALA A 49 1.52 -0.74 -4.90
CA ALA A 49 2.95 -0.51 -4.98
C ALA A 49 3.41 0.38 -3.81
N ILE A 50 4.47 -0.05 -3.13
CA ILE A 50 5.12 0.73 -2.07
C ILE A 50 6.56 1.01 -2.51
N LYS A 51 6.94 2.29 -2.54
CA LYS A 51 8.33 2.74 -2.61
C LYS A 51 8.82 3.00 -1.21
N PHE A 52 9.77 2.19 -0.76
CA PHE A 52 10.41 2.34 0.55
C PHE A 52 11.55 3.35 0.51
N ASP A 53 12.21 3.44 -0.64
CA ASP A 53 13.24 4.42 -0.96
C ASP A 53 13.31 4.64 -2.49
N ARG A 54 14.33 5.35 -2.97
CA ARG A 54 14.53 5.66 -4.40
C ARG A 54 14.78 4.43 -5.28
N HIS A 55 15.20 3.30 -4.71
CA HIS A 55 15.66 2.11 -5.41
C HIS A 55 14.79 0.87 -5.11
N LEU A 56 14.04 0.87 -4.01
CA LEU A 56 13.22 -0.26 -3.61
C LEU A 56 11.73 0.02 -3.77
N THR A 57 11.14 -0.58 -4.79
CA THR A 57 9.69 -0.65 -4.98
C THR A 57 9.23 -2.09 -4.91
N ARG A 58 8.20 -2.38 -4.10
CA ARG A 58 7.57 -3.70 -4.03
C ARG A 58 6.08 -3.58 -4.29
N ARG A 59 5.50 -4.63 -4.87
CA ARG A 59 4.07 -4.69 -5.18
C ARG A 59 3.43 -5.75 -4.30
N TYR A 60 2.21 -5.52 -3.86
CA TYR A 60 1.47 -6.40 -2.97
C TYR A 60 0.05 -6.58 -3.48
N TYR A 61 -0.50 -7.77 -3.31
CA TYR A 61 -1.92 -8.00 -3.52
C TYR A 61 -2.69 -7.62 -2.25
N VAL A 62 -3.71 -6.79 -2.40
CA VAL A 62 -4.55 -6.30 -1.29
C VAL A 62 -6.03 -6.35 -1.67
N LYS A 63 -6.92 -6.45 -0.70
CA LYS A 63 -8.37 -6.43 -0.91
C LYS A 63 -8.95 -5.07 -0.59
N ALA A 64 -10.17 -4.81 -1.05
CA ALA A 64 -10.88 -3.56 -0.82
C ALA A 64 -10.98 -3.15 0.66
N ASP A 65 -10.90 -4.09 1.60
CA ASP A 65 -11.02 -3.93 3.05
C ASP A 65 -9.70 -4.13 3.82
N SER A 66 -8.57 -4.31 3.12
CA SER A 66 -7.26 -4.53 3.73
C SER A 66 -6.85 -3.40 4.68
N VAL A 67 -6.16 -3.79 5.76
CA VAL A 67 -5.57 -2.90 6.75
C VAL A 67 -4.06 -3.14 6.74
N ILE A 68 -3.37 -2.30 5.98
CA ILE A 68 -1.95 -2.42 5.72
C ILE A 68 -1.15 -1.65 6.76
N ASN A 69 -0.21 -2.33 7.43
CA ASN A 69 0.81 -1.68 8.24
C ASN A 69 2.18 -1.90 7.59
N VAL A 70 2.89 -0.80 7.37
CA VAL A 70 4.26 -0.83 6.84
C VAL A 70 5.20 -0.64 8.02
N GLU A 71 5.89 -1.70 8.39
CA GLU A 71 6.75 -1.79 9.57
C GLU A 71 8.23 -1.57 9.21
N PRO A 72 9.13 -1.43 10.20
CA PRO A 72 10.56 -1.35 9.95
C PRO A 72 11.08 -2.54 9.12
N LEU A 73 12.23 -2.33 8.45
CA LEU A 73 12.87 -3.34 7.58
C LEU A 73 11.99 -3.77 6.39
N ASN A 74 11.09 -2.90 5.94
CA ASN A 74 10.22 -3.11 4.77
C ASN A 74 9.30 -4.33 4.91
N VAL A 75 8.89 -4.63 6.15
CA VAL A 75 7.88 -5.64 6.47
C VAL A 75 6.50 -5.02 6.25
N VAL A 76 5.60 -5.76 5.60
CA VAL A 76 4.24 -5.30 5.31
C VAL A 76 3.26 -6.31 5.87
N LEU A 77 2.31 -5.84 6.66
CA LEU A 77 1.26 -6.64 7.29
C LEU A 77 -0.09 -6.28 6.69
N ASP A 78 -0.97 -7.26 6.48
CA ASP A 78 -2.40 -7.06 6.23
C ASP A 78 -3.21 -7.69 7.37
N GLY A 79 -3.94 -6.86 8.13
CA GLY A 79 -4.69 -7.31 9.30
C GLY A 79 -3.82 -8.00 10.36
N GLY A 80 -2.54 -7.65 10.43
CA GLY A 80 -1.55 -8.24 11.34
C GLY A 80 -0.76 -9.42 10.79
N ASN A 81 -1.08 -9.92 9.58
CA ASN A 81 -0.35 -11.02 8.96
C ASN A 81 0.66 -10.51 7.94
N THR A 82 1.90 -10.99 7.98
CA THR A 82 2.91 -10.63 6.98
C THR A 82 2.48 -11.07 5.58
N ILE A 83 2.48 -10.12 4.65
CA ILE A 83 2.24 -10.38 3.23
C ILE A 83 3.54 -10.24 2.43
N ASN A 84 3.70 -11.10 1.44
CA ASN A 84 4.87 -11.08 0.57
C ASN A 84 4.60 -10.26 -0.69
N PRO A 85 5.64 -9.66 -1.28
CA PRO A 85 5.51 -9.01 -2.57
C PRO A 85 5.05 -9.97 -3.66
N VAL A 86 4.31 -9.44 -4.63
CA VAL A 86 3.96 -10.12 -5.87
C VAL A 86 4.88 -9.63 -7.00
N GLY A 87 5.56 -10.57 -7.65
CA GLY A 87 6.51 -10.30 -8.75
C GLY A 87 7.97 -10.33 -8.33
#